data_AF-A0A7V0UKH1-F1
#
_entry.id   AF-A0A7V0UKH1-F1
#
_cell.length_a   1.000
_cell.length_b   1.000
_cell.length_c   1.000
_cell.angle_alpha   90.00
_cell.angle_beta   90.00
_cell.angle_gamma   90.00
#
_symmetry.space_group_name_H-M   'P 1'
#
loop_
_entity.id
_entity.type
_entity.pdbx_description
1 polymer ?
#
loop_
_entity_poly.entity_id
_entity_poly.type
_entity_poly.pdbx_seq_one_letter_code
_entity_poly.pdbx_strand_id
1 'polypeptide(L)'
;MALDLSPLDSASRLLVEAELKVAMGGGGRFQPTGFPDLGPALYRGADGGDWLLVESSQSMANRMERVCWVDGDGETDRVGRYNDDCTGIPYVRAVDADNRALTASTLEAHRLASPYIWETQPGTNLNKVLPEHLKDLFELRENRLVPWKKVAEGLLKVDPACLLHGIWFNDASFAGGKVRITRALSGYIEAQSPAPANFGFQKRDPVSDRTDKEAGQSAAEGYGSVIGPKQHFTSPEVKAYFQLDLERLRSYGLSKPQVHALAAWAIYKIRRVLTASRDGIADLRTECKFEVGNLVVKTIHNDNGTKNDFTLPELGDDLKAAFSSLKSSSVLEVRWVPNIEGKAEIPENVQEDSIQRTSFESKTRIEAPKPKKGKKEDKRKFFVIFGE
;
A
#
# COMPACT_ATOMS: atom_id res chain seq x y z
N MET A 1 24.37 -13.34 -18.66
CA MET A 1 25.03 -12.22 -19.40
C MET A 1 24.45 -10.97 -18.79
N ALA A 2 25.24 -9.94 -18.46
CA ALA A 2 24.68 -8.77 -17.78
C ALA A 2 23.44 -8.22 -18.51
N LEU A 3 22.35 -8.03 -17.78
CA LEU A 3 21.09 -7.57 -18.35
C LEU A 3 21.26 -6.18 -18.97
N ASP A 4 20.95 -6.05 -20.27
CA ASP A 4 21.01 -4.77 -20.96
C ASP A 4 19.77 -3.92 -20.68
N LEU A 5 19.95 -2.86 -19.90
CA LEU A 5 18.93 -1.86 -19.57
C LEU A 5 19.14 -0.55 -20.34
N SER A 6 20.10 -0.48 -21.27
CA SER A 6 20.33 0.72 -22.09
C SER A 6 19.10 1.20 -22.89
N PRO A 7 18.16 0.33 -23.34
CA PRO A 7 16.93 0.81 -23.98
C PRO A 7 16.06 1.69 -23.07
N LEU A 8 16.25 1.62 -21.74
CA LEU A 8 15.49 2.41 -20.75
C LEU A 8 16.09 3.80 -20.50
N ASP A 9 17.31 4.07 -20.98
CA ASP A 9 18.05 5.30 -20.69
C ASP A 9 17.34 6.56 -21.17
N SER A 10 16.83 6.50 -22.40
CA SER A 10 16.12 7.60 -23.08
C SER A 10 14.61 7.38 -23.15
N ALA A 11 14.11 6.21 -22.77
CA ALA A 11 12.67 5.93 -22.75
C ALA A 11 11.99 6.71 -21.62
N SER A 12 10.93 7.45 -21.94
CA SER A 12 10.07 8.12 -20.97
C SER A 12 9.35 7.13 -20.06
N ARG A 13 8.82 6.05 -20.65
CA ARG A 13 8.05 5.02 -19.95
C ARG A 13 8.35 3.62 -20.49
N LEU A 14 8.21 2.63 -19.63
CA LEU A 14 8.05 1.22 -20.00
C LEU A 14 6.58 0.84 -19.78
N LEU A 15 5.92 0.33 -20.83
CA LEU A 15 4.55 -0.16 -20.79
C LEU A 15 4.55 -1.68 -20.98
N VAL A 16 3.77 -2.38 -20.14
CA VAL A 16 3.56 -3.82 -20.21
C VAL A 16 2.05 -4.06 -20.27
N GLU A 17 1.60 -4.74 -21.32
CA GLU A 17 0.24 -5.23 -21.45
C GLU A 17 0.28 -6.75 -21.45
N ALA A 18 -0.52 -7.38 -20.58
CA ALA A 18 -0.64 -8.82 -20.50
C ALA A 18 -2.09 -9.22 -20.69
N GLU A 19 -2.36 -10.04 -21.71
CA GLU A 19 -3.66 -10.68 -21.87
C GLU A 19 -3.91 -11.64 -20.71
N LEU A 20 -5.13 -11.63 -20.18
CA LEU A 20 -5.55 -12.50 -19.09
C LEU A 20 -6.71 -13.38 -19.55
N LYS A 21 -6.59 -14.68 -19.32
CA LYS A 21 -7.64 -15.67 -19.56
C LYS A 21 -8.13 -16.19 -18.24
N VAL A 22 -9.45 -16.30 -18.04
CA VAL A 22 -9.98 -16.93 -16.82
C VAL A 22 -9.43 -18.35 -16.74
N ALA A 23 -8.83 -18.69 -15.59
CA ALA A 23 -8.20 -19.98 -15.39
C ALA A 23 -9.17 -21.14 -15.62
N MET A 24 -8.65 -22.26 -16.12
CA MET A 24 -9.44 -23.45 -16.43
C MET A 24 -10.31 -23.89 -15.23
N GLY A 25 -11.57 -24.26 -15.52
CA GLY A 25 -12.55 -24.69 -14.50
C GLY A 25 -13.45 -23.57 -13.95
N GLY A 26 -13.15 -22.29 -14.18
CA GLY A 26 -14.00 -21.16 -13.77
C GLY A 26 -15.24 -20.92 -14.65
N GLY A 27 -15.40 -21.67 -15.74
CA GLY A 27 -16.50 -21.50 -16.70
C GLY A 27 -16.47 -20.14 -17.42
N GLY A 28 -15.28 -19.54 -17.56
CA GLY A 28 -15.10 -18.22 -18.18
C GLY A 28 -15.57 -17.03 -17.33
N ARG A 29 -16.01 -17.26 -16.09
CA ARG A 29 -16.52 -16.23 -15.17
C ARG A 29 -15.44 -15.80 -14.19
N PHE A 30 -15.47 -14.53 -13.82
CA PHE A 30 -14.63 -13.99 -12.75
C PHE A 30 -15.42 -12.99 -11.90
N GLN A 31 -15.05 -12.90 -10.62
CA GLN A 31 -15.51 -11.84 -9.73
C GLN A 31 -14.57 -10.63 -9.89
N PRO A 32 -15.04 -9.39 -10.12
CA PRO A 32 -14.24 -8.17 -10.07
C PRO A 32 -14.15 -7.63 -8.62
N THR A 33 -13.37 -6.59 -8.39
CA THR A 33 -13.37 -5.90 -7.09
C THR A 33 -14.72 -5.24 -6.87
N GLY A 34 -15.35 -5.54 -5.74
CA GLY A 34 -16.58 -4.90 -5.30
C GLY A 34 -16.27 -3.80 -4.28
N PHE A 35 -16.78 -2.60 -4.52
CA PHE A 35 -16.67 -1.47 -3.60
C PHE A 35 -18.01 -1.28 -2.87
N PRO A 36 -18.02 -0.95 -1.56
CA PRO A 36 -19.27 -0.81 -0.79
C PRO A 36 -20.29 0.13 -1.44
N ASP A 37 -19.86 1.26 -1.98
CA ASP A 37 -20.75 2.28 -2.53
C ASP A 37 -20.99 2.16 -4.05
N LEU A 38 -20.13 1.43 -4.78
CA LEU A 38 -20.14 1.35 -6.25
C LEU A 38 -20.47 -0.05 -6.79
N GLY A 39 -20.32 -1.10 -5.97
CA GLY A 39 -20.34 -2.47 -6.46
C GLY A 39 -19.17 -2.74 -7.42
N PRO A 40 -19.36 -3.56 -8.46
CA PRO A 40 -18.42 -3.69 -9.58
C PRO A 40 -18.23 -2.35 -10.31
N ALA A 41 -16.99 -1.93 -10.49
CA ALA A 41 -16.66 -0.63 -11.09
C ALA A 41 -16.80 -0.65 -12.63
N LEU A 42 -18.04 -0.60 -13.11
CA LEU A 42 -18.40 -0.45 -14.52
C LEU A 42 -18.26 1.02 -14.97
N TYR A 43 -17.75 1.25 -16.18
CA TYR A 43 -17.64 2.58 -16.77
C TYR A 43 -17.72 2.55 -18.29
N ARG A 44 -17.97 3.72 -18.90
CA ARG A 44 -17.94 3.90 -20.36
C ARG A 44 -16.53 4.34 -20.79
N GLY A 45 -15.90 3.58 -21.66
CA GLY A 45 -14.59 3.91 -22.20
C GLY A 45 -14.62 5.07 -23.19
N ALA A 46 -13.45 5.66 -23.47
CA ALA A 46 -13.31 6.72 -24.47
C ALA A 46 -13.60 6.22 -25.90
N ASP A 47 -13.50 4.91 -26.13
CA ASP A 47 -13.94 4.20 -27.33
C ASP A 47 -15.47 4.08 -27.43
N GLY A 48 -16.20 4.51 -26.40
CA GLY A 48 -17.64 4.24 -26.29
C GLY A 48 -17.92 2.75 -26.09
N GLY A 49 -17.00 1.97 -25.54
CA GLY A 49 -17.25 0.60 -25.09
C GLY A 49 -17.68 0.55 -23.62
N ASP A 50 -18.28 -0.57 -23.20
CA ASP A 50 -18.48 -0.84 -21.78
C ASP A 50 -17.23 -1.51 -21.22
N TRP A 51 -16.80 -1.06 -20.05
CA TRP A 51 -15.59 -1.55 -19.39
C TRP A 51 -15.86 -1.84 -17.92
N LEU A 52 -15.06 -2.75 -17.37
CA LEU A 52 -15.08 -3.12 -15.96
C LEU A 52 -13.66 -3.07 -15.40
N LEU A 53 -13.46 -2.27 -14.35
CA LEU A 53 -12.23 -2.29 -13.58
C LEU A 53 -12.23 -3.55 -12.69
N VAL A 54 -11.40 -4.52 -13.05
CA VAL A 54 -11.26 -5.80 -12.33
C VAL A 54 -10.37 -5.63 -11.10
N GLU A 55 -9.28 -4.86 -11.23
CA GLU A 55 -8.38 -4.48 -10.15
C GLU A 55 -7.87 -3.05 -10.31
N SER A 56 -7.93 -2.28 -9.21
CA SER A 56 -7.53 -0.87 -9.19
C SER A 56 -6.02 -0.68 -9.15
N SER A 57 -5.58 0.55 -9.43
CA SER A 57 -4.17 0.93 -9.31
C SER A 57 -3.60 0.82 -7.90
N GLN A 58 -4.43 1.03 -6.88
CA GLN A 58 -4.03 0.83 -5.49
C GLN A 58 -3.92 -0.65 -5.16
N SER A 59 -4.88 -1.46 -5.59
CA SER A 59 -4.87 -2.91 -5.37
C SER A 59 -3.63 -3.56 -6.01
N MET A 60 -3.29 -3.16 -7.24
CA MET A 60 -2.10 -3.68 -7.92
C MET A 60 -0.80 -3.18 -7.32
N ALA A 61 -0.76 -1.96 -6.76
CA ALA A 61 0.39 -1.50 -5.98
C ALA A 61 0.64 -2.39 -4.76
N ASN A 62 -0.42 -2.74 -4.01
CA ASN A 62 -0.31 -3.66 -2.90
C ASN A 62 0.17 -5.04 -3.35
N ARG A 63 -0.34 -5.58 -4.46
CA ARG A 63 0.12 -6.87 -5.01
C ARG A 63 1.59 -6.85 -5.41
N MET A 64 2.07 -5.79 -6.06
CA MET A 64 3.49 -5.64 -6.42
C MET A 64 4.42 -5.57 -5.19
N GLU A 65 3.93 -5.13 -4.04
CA GLU A 65 4.65 -5.26 -2.77
C GLU A 65 4.55 -6.68 -2.20
N ARG A 66 3.34 -7.24 -2.14
CA ARG A 66 3.05 -8.55 -1.55
C ARG A 66 3.79 -9.69 -2.22
N VAL A 67 3.93 -9.68 -3.55
CA VAL A 67 4.72 -10.71 -4.25
C VAL A 67 6.22 -10.67 -3.91
N CYS A 68 6.70 -9.58 -3.30
CA CYS A 68 8.07 -9.48 -2.78
C CYS A 68 8.19 -9.93 -1.32
N TRP A 69 7.07 -10.20 -0.64
CA TRP A 69 7.02 -10.43 0.81
C TRP A 69 6.73 -11.88 1.16
N VAL A 70 7.31 -12.35 2.25
CA VAL A 70 7.02 -13.64 2.88
C VAL A 70 6.50 -13.34 4.26
N ASP A 71 5.27 -13.76 4.55
CA ASP A 71 4.70 -13.57 5.88
C ASP A 71 5.47 -14.35 6.93
N GLY A 72 5.44 -13.84 8.16
CA GLY A 72 5.97 -14.55 9.30
C GLY A 72 5.17 -15.82 9.61
N ASP A 73 5.72 -16.64 10.50
CA ASP A 73 5.11 -17.93 10.90
C ASP A 73 3.84 -17.77 11.77
N GLY A 74 3.55 -16.56 12.24
CA GLY A 74 2.40 -16.25 13.09
C GLY A 74 2.59 -16.62 14.58
N GLU A 75 3.63 -17.38 14.91
CA GLU A 75 3.95 -17.81 16.28
C GLU A 75 5.07 -16.96 16.88
N THR A 76 6.19 -16.83 16.16
CA THR A 76 7.40 -16.11 16.59
C THR A 76 7.65 -14.85 15.78
N ASP A 77 7.24 -14.82 14.52
CA ASP A 77 7.27 -13.67 13.63
C ASP A 77 5.87 -13.43 13.06
N ARG A 78 5.29 -12.26 13.34
CA ARG A 78 3.96 -11.89 12.84
C ARG A 78 3.99 -11.06 11.56
N VAL A 79 5.14 -10.49 11.22
CA VAL A 79 5.27 -9.49 10.15
C VAL A 79 5.95 -10.08 8.93
N GLY A 80 6.96 -10.92 9.12
CA GLY A 80 7.72 -11.52 8.02
C GLY A 80 8.80 -10.59 7.47
N ARG A 81 9.18 -10.85 6.23
CA ARG A 81 10.33 -10.22 5.56
C ARG A 81 10.18 -10.21 4.05
N TYR A 82 11.06 -9.47 3.36
CA TYR A 82 11.26 -9.67 1.93
C TYR A 82 11.66 -11.12 1.62
N ASN A 83 11.21 -11.62 0.47
CA ASN A 83 11.63 -12.91 -0.09
C ASN A 83 13.13 -12.94 -0.41
N ASP A 84 13.66 -14.11 -0.75
CA ASP A 84 15.10 -14.33 -0.85
C ASP A 84 15.77 -13.45 -1.92
N ASP A 85 15.07 -13.21 -3.04
CA ASP A 85 15.54 -12.32 -4.11
C ASP A 85 15.61 -10.86 -3.65
N CYS A 86 14.65 -10.41 -2.84
CA CYS A 86 14.55 -9.03 -2.32
C CYS A 86 15.21 -8.85 -0.94
N THR A 87 15.73 -9.91 -0.34
CA THR A 87 16.40 -9.83 0.97
C THR A 87 17.57 -8.86 0.90
N GLY A 88 17.67 -7.99 1.90
CA GLY A 88 18.67 -6.92 2.00
C GLY A 88 18.23 -5.56 1.46
N ILE A 89 17.12 -5.47 0.70
CA ILE A 89 16.51 -4.20 0.32
C ILE A 89 15.91 -3.56 1.59
N PRO A 90 16.22 -2.28 1.89
CA PRO A 90 15.79 -1.67 3.13
C PRO A 90 14.27 -1.40 3.14
N TYR A 91 13.72 -1.43 4.35
CA TYR A 91 12.37 -1.03 4.71
C TYR A 91 12.39 -0.61 6.19
N VAL A 92 11.32 0.02 6.66
CA VAL A 92 11.17 0.37 8.08
C VAL A 92 10.22 -0.63 8.74
N ARG A 93 10.64 -1.22 9.86
CA ARG A 93 9.85 -2.11 10.70
C ARG A 93 9.36 -1.36 11.94
N ALA A 94 8.06 -1.43 12.20
CA ALA A 94 7.50 -0.99 13.47
C ALA A 94 7.47 -2.16 14.45
N VAL A 95 7.85 -1.90 15.70
CA VAL A 95 7.75 -2.85 16.82
C VAL A 95 6.84 -2.29 17.91
N ASP A 96 6.21 -3.18 18.68
CA ASP A 96 5.42 -2.80 19.86
C ASP A 96 6.30 -2.51 21.09
N ALA A 97 5.66 -2.24 22.24
CA ALA A 97 6.34 -1.97 23.51
C ALA A 97 7.22 -3.15 24.00
N ASP A 98 6.89 -4.38 23.61
CA ASP A 98 7.63 -5.60 23.93
C ASP A 98 8.74 -5.91 22.89
N ASN A 99 9.01 -4.98 21.97
CA ASN A 99 9.90 -5.15 20.81
C ASN A 99 9.47 -6.28 19.85
N ARG A 100 8.20 -6.66 19.82
CA ARG A 100 7.68 -7.62 18.84
C ARG A 100 7.31 -6.86 17.57
N ALA A 101 7.58 -7.48 16.42
CA ALA A 101 7.24 -6.90 15.13
C ALA A 101 5.73 -6.66 15.03
N LEU A 102 5.34 -5.43 14.70
CA LEU A 102 3.96 -4.99 14.59
C LEU A 102 3.54 -4.86 13.11
N THR A 103 4.31 -4.10 12.33
CA THR A 103 4.09 -3.91 10.89
C THR A 103 5.39 -3.47 10.20
N ALA A 104 5.36 -3.27 8.88
CA ALA A 104 6.49 -2.80 8.07
C ALA A 104 6.02 -1.84 6.97
N SER A 105 6.88 -0.92 6.53
CA SER A 105 6.53 0.08 5.50
C SER A 105 6.06 -0.54 4.18
N THR A 106 6.49 -1.76 3.87
CA THR A 106 6.04 -2.56 2.73
C THR A 106 4.58 -3.04 2.85
N LEU A 107 4.09 -3.24 4.07
CA LEU A 107 2.72 -3.72 4.36
C LEU A 107 1.73 -2.56 4.54
N GLU A 108 2.24 -1.38 4.88
CA GLU A 108 1.45 -0.20 5.13
C GLU A 108 1.02 0.52 3.85
N ALA A 109 -0.28 0.81 3.70
CA ALA A 109 -0.83 1.50 2.53
C ALA A 109 -0.21 2.90 2.33
N HIS A 110 0.23 3.53 3.41
CA HIS A 110 0.87 4.85 3.44
C HIS A 110 2.41 4.76 3.57
N ARG A 111 2.98 3.55 3.51
CA ARG A 111 4.40 3.26 3.72
C ARG A 111 4.97 3.97 4.94
N LEU A 112 6.05 4.73 4.76
CA LEU A 112 6.72 5.51 5.81
C LEU A 112 5.82 6.55 6.49
N ALA A 113 4.74 6.98 5.83
CA ALA A 113 3.78 7.94 6.38
C ALA A 113 2.59 7.25 7.08
N SER A 114 2.65 5.93 7.27
CA SER A 114 1.67 5.25 8.13
C SER A 114 1.77 5.76 9.57
N PRO A 115 0.65 5.98 10.29
CA PRO A 115 0.69 6.33 11.70
C PRO A 115 1.51 5.34 12.55
N TYR A 116 1.49 4.06 12.20
CA TYR A 116 2.25 3.02 12.90
C TYR A 116 3.77 3.10 12.69
N ILE A 117 4.22 3.94 11.75
CA ILE A 117 5.64 4.16 11.43
C ILE A 117 6.07 5.60 11.70
N TRP A 118 5.19 6.56 11.41
CA TRP A 118 5.43 7.99 11.51
C TRP A 118 5.29 8.53 12.94
N GLU A 119 4.26 8.11 13.66
CA GLU A 119 3.95 8.55 15.02
C GLU A 119 4.61 7.62 16.05
N THR A 120 5.93 7.49 15.94
CA THR A 120 6.71 6.48 16.67
C THR A 120 7.82 7.09 17.50
N GLN A 121 8.23 6.35 18.52
CA GLN A 121 9.45 6.58 19.26
C GLN A 121 10.65 5.99 18.51
N PRO A 122 11.88 6.43 18.83
CA PRO A 122 13.08 5.81 18.27
C PRO A 122 13.10 4.31 18.60
N GLY A 123 13.36 3.47 17.59
CA GLY A 123 13.52 2.02 17.79
C GLY A 123 14.94 1.65 18.22
N THR A 124 15.25 0.35 18.20
CA THR A 124 16.51 -0.20 18.73
C THR A 124 17.76 0.32 18.02
N ASN A 125 17.66 0.65 16.74
CA ASN A 125 18.77 1.10 15.90
C ASN A 125 18.58 2.52 15.34
N LEU A 126 17.70 3.31 15.97
CA LEU A 126 17.43 4.69 15.59
C LEU A 126 17.52 5.58 16.84
N ASN A 127 18.35 6.63 16.79
CA ASN A 127 18.59 7.51 17.95
C ASN A 127 17.59 8.68 18.06
N LYS A 128 16.67 8.81 17.10
CA LYS A 128 15.66 9.88 17.03
C LYS A 128 14.40 9.35 16.35
N VAL A 129 13.29 10.07 16.44
CA VAL A 129 12.05 9.67 15.77
C VAL A 129 12.24 9.70 14.24
N LEU A 130 11.51 8.85 13.52
CA LEU A 130 11.67 8.72 12.06
C LEU A 130 11.55 10.07 11.32
N PRO A 131 10.58 10.96 11.61
CA PRO A 131 10.49 12.24 10.92
C PRO A 131 11.74 13.11 11.08
N GLU A 132 12.39 13.10 12.25
CA GLU A 132 13.64 13.84 12.45
C GLU A 132 14.80 13.19 11.70
N HIS A 133 14.87 11.85 11.70
CA HIS A 133 15.88 11.13 10.94
C HIS A 133 15.79 11.43 9.44
N LEU A 134 14.57 11.42 8.90
CA LEU A 134 14.33 11.73 7.50
C LEU A 134 14.58 13.20 7.16
N LYS A 135 14.28 14.15 8.06
CA LYS A 135 14.63 15.58 7.87
C LYS A 135 16.13 15.75 7.66
N ASP A 136 16.95 15.11 8.49
CA ASP A 136 18.40 15.16 8.36
C ASP A 136 18.89 14.45 7.11
N LEU A 137 18.39 13.24 6.85
CA LEU A 137 18.78 12.42 5.71
C LEU A 137 18.46 13.10 4.37
N PHE A 138 17.32 13.78 4.30
CA PHE A 138 16.86 14.52 3.12
C PHE A 138 17.40 15.95 3.07
N GLU A 139 18.18 16.38 4.06
CA GLU A 139 18.70 17.74 4.19
C GLU A 139 17.60 18.82 4.13
N LEU A 140 16.43 18.54 4.71
CA LEU A 140 15.31 19.48 4.74
C LEU A 140 15.62 20.67 5.64
N ARG A 141 15.24 21.86 5.17
CA ARG A 141 15.40 23.12 5.89
C ARG A 141 14.10 23.92 5.81
N GLU A 142 13.78 24.64 6.87
CA GLU A 142 12.65 25.55 6.88
C GLU A 142 12.84 26.68 5.85
N ASN A 143 11.75 27.16 5.27
CA ASN A 143 11.75 28.26 4.30
C ASN A 143 12.66 28.04 3.08
N ARG A 144 12.86 26.78 2.66
CA ARG A 144 13.64 26.40 1.47
C ARG A 144 12.86 25.45 0.56
N LEU A 145 13.30 25.37 -0.70
CA LEU A 145 12.80 24.39 -1.66
C LEU A 145 13.21 22.97 -1.24
N VAL A 146 12.39 21.98 -1.61
CA VAL A 146 12.68 20.57 -1.33
C VAL A 146 13.86 20.10 -2.20
N PRO A 147 14.96 19.60 -1.63
CA PRO A 147 16.09 19.06 -2.37
C PRO A 147 15.75 17.64 -2.89
N TRP A 148 14.99 17.54 -3.98
CA TRP A 148 14.45 16.27 -4.49
C TRP A 148 15.48 15.15 -4.69
N LYS A 149 16.71 15.49 -5.08
CA LYS A 149 17.81 14.52 -5.19
C LYS A 149 18.19 13.91 -3.84
N LYS A 150 18.29 14.73 -2.80
CA LYS A 150 18.58 14.26 -1.44
C LYS A 150 17.43 13.44 -0.87
N VAL A 151 16.19 13.85 -1.14
CA VAL A 151 15.00 13.05 -0.79
C VAL A 151 15.07 11.68 -1.44
N ALA A 152 15.31 11.61 -2.76
CA ALA A 152 15.35 10.34 -3.48
C ALA A 152 16.52 9.44 -3.06
N GLU A 153 17.73 9.99 -2.90
CA GLU A 153 18.88 9.26 -2.38
C GLU A 153 18.68 8.80 -0.93
N GLY A 154 17.99 9.58 -0.11
CA GLY A 154 17.60 9.20 1.24
C GLY A 154 16.60 8.06 1.23
N LEU A 155 15.54 8.13 0.41
CA LEU A 155 14.55 7.06 0.26
C LEU A 155 15.18 5.75 -0.19
N LEU A 156 16.17 5.77 -1.09
CA LEU A 156 16.93 4.57 -1.46
C LEU A 156 17.58 3.85 -0.27
N LYS A 157 17.92 4.57 0.80
CA LYS A 157 18.57 4.01 2.00
C LYS A 157 17.58 3.45 3.02
N VAL A 158 16.34 3.93 3.03
CA VAL A 158 15.35 3.61 4.08
C VAL A 158 14.17 2.78 3.56
N ASP A 159 13.67 3.08 2.37
CA ASP A 159 12.59 2.36 1.67
C ASP A 159 12.57 2.78 0.18
N PRO A 160 13.34 2.13 -0.70
CA PRO A 160 13.40 2.44 -2.13
C PRO A 160 12.05 2.26 -2.83
N ALA A 161 11.13 1.46 -2.28
CA ALA A 161 9.84 1.25 -2.91
C ALA A 161 8.91 2.47 -2.75
N CYS A 162 9.23 3.43 -1.87
CA CYS A 162 8.62 4.75 -1.89
C CYS A 162 8.80 5.48 -3.23
N LEU A 163 9.93 5.25 -3.94
CA LEU A 163 10.18 5.84 -5.26
C LEU A 163 9.38 5.16 -6.37
N LEU A 164 9.03 3.89 -6.20
CA LEU A 164 8.20 3.15 -7.14
C LEU A 164 6.71 3.42 -6.90
N HIS A 165 6.23 3.27 -5.67
CA HIS A 165 4.80 3.28 -5.36
C HIS A 165 4.27 4.66 -4.92
N GLY A 166 5.16 5.62 -4.72
CA GLY A 166 4.86 6.97 -4.23
C GLY A 166 4.79 7.03 -2.71
N ILE A 167 4.96 8.24 -2.18
CA ILE A 167 4.84 8.55 -0.75
C ILE A 167 4.44 10.01 -0.59
N TRP A 168 3.61 10.32 0.39
CA TRP A 168 3.31 11.69 0.77
C TRP A 168 3.44 11.87 2.28
N PHE A 169 4.39 12.69 2.68
CA PHE A 169 4.51 13.16 4.06
C PHE A 169 3.64 14.42 4.19
N ASN A 170 2.40 14.23 4.65
CA ASN A 170 1.39 15.30 4.73
C ASN A 170 1.49 16.15 6.01
N ASP A 171 2.32 15.74 6.97
CA ASP A 171 2.55 16.45 8.23
C ASP A 171 3.15 17.85 7.97
N ALA A 172 2.45 18.88 8.44
CA ALA A 172 2.87 20.27 8.28
C ALA A 172 4.22 20.56 8.96
N SER A 173 4.56 19.85 10.04
CA SER A 173 5.85 19.97 10.71
C SER A 173 7.00 19.39 9.89
N PHE A 174 6.71 18.58 8.86
CA PHE A 174 7.69 17.99 7.96
C PHE A 174 7.73 18.74 6.63
N ALA A 175 8.53 19.82 6.60
CA ALA A 175 8.67 20.70 5.45
C ALA A 175 7.33 21.24 4.91
N GLY A 176 6.37 21.51 5.79
CA GLY A 176 5.05 22.05 5.42
C GLY A 176 4.16 21.06 4.68
N GLY A 177 4.38 19.74 4.83
CA GLY A 177 3.62 18.71 4.12
C GLY A 177 3.89 18.64 2.61
N LYS A 178 4.99 19.27 2.15
CA LYS A 178 5.30 19.46 0.72
C LYS A 178 6.02 18.27 0.09
N VAL A 179 6.58 17.36 0.89
CA VAL A 179 7.37 16.24 0.37
C VAL A 179 6.41 15.14 -0.11
N ARG A 180 6.15 15.16 -1.42
CA ARG A 180 5.30 14.18 -2.12
C ARG A 180 6.04 13.62 -3.33
N ILE A 181 6.33 12.33 -3.28
CA ILE A 181 6.83 11.56 -4.40
C ILE A 181 5.64 10.89 -5.08
N THR A 182 5.51 11.11 -6.38
CA THR A 182 4.43 10.51 -7.16
C THR A 182 4.83 9.11 -7.59
N ARG A 183 3.85 8.20 -7.65
CA ARG A 183 4.04 6.81 -8.06
C ARG A 183 4.71 6.72 -9.43
N ALA A 184 5.84 6.05 -9.55
CA ALA A 184 6.51 5.78 -10.82
C ALA A 184 6.04 4.44 -11.44
N LEU A 185 5.74 3.44 -10.60
CA LEU A 185 5.25 2.12 -11.00
C LEU A 185 3.76 1.99 -10.68
N SER A 186 2.93 1.82 -11.69
CA SER A 186 1.49 1.60 -11.56
C SER A 186 1.06 0.41 -12.39
N GLY A 187 -0.05 -0.22 -12.02
CA GLY A 187 -0.72 -1.19 -12.88
C GLY A 187 -2.19 -1.33 -12.51
N TYR A 188 -3.00 -1.95 -13.35
CA TYR A 188 -4.43 -2.18 -13.13
C TYR A 188 -4.90 -3.33 -14.03
N ILE A 189 -6.09 -3.86 -13.78
CA ILE A 189 -6.70 -4.90 -14.61
C ILE A 189 -8.08 -4.44 -15.04
N GLU A 190 -8.34 -4.49 -16.33
CA GLU A 190 -9.62 -4.08 -16.93
C GLU A 190 -10.14 -5.17 -17.87
N ALA A 191 -11.46 -5.23 -17.98
CA ALA A 191 -12.18 -6.12 -18.86
C ALA A 191 -13.05 -5.30 -19.82
N GLN A 192 -12.89 -5.53 -21.13
CA GLN A 192 -13.68 -4.88 -22.17
C GLN A 192 -14.97 -5.67 -22.44
N SER A 193 -16.06 -4.96 -22.74
CA SER A 193 -17.37 -5.55 -23.02
C SER A 193 -17.80 -6.58 -21.95
N PRO A 194 -17.79 -6.23 -20.66
CA PRO A 194 -18.12 -7.15 -19.58
C PRO A 194 -19.61 -7.51 -19.63
N ALA A 195 -19.92 -8.81 -19.56
CA ALA A 195 -21.29 -9.31 -19.49
C ALA A 195 -21.55 -9.90 -18.09
N PRO A 196 -22.62 -9.50 -17.38
CA PRO A 196 -22.98 -10.09 -16.09
C PRO A 196 -23.27 -11.59 -16.22
N ALA A 197 -22.74 -12.38 -15.30
CA ALA A 197 -22.93 -13.81 -15.19
C ALA A 197 -23.45 -14.16 -13.78
N ASN A 198 -24.70 -13.79 -13.52
CA ASN A 198 -25.33 -13.96 -12.21
C ASN A 198 -25.64 -15.43 -11.90
N PHE A 199 -25.50 -15.82 -10.63
CA PHE A 199 -25.90 -17.14 -10.14
C PHE A 199 -26.31 -17.07 -8.67
N GLY A 200 -26.91 -18.13 -8.14
CA GLY A 200 -27.32 -18.20 -6.73
C GLY A 200 -26.24 -18.81 -5.84
N PHE A 201 -26.25 -18.45 -4.56
CA PHE A 201 -25.54 -19.17 -3.51
C PHE A 201 -26.49 -19.48 -2.34
N GLN A 202 -26.11 -20.46 -1.53
CA GLN A 202 -26.78 -20.77 -0.28
C GLN A 202 -25.75 -20.78 0.85
N LYS A 203 -25.87 -19.82 1.77
CA LYS A 203 -25.23 -19.90 3.08
C LYS A 203 -26.12 -20.78 3.95
N ARG A 204 -25.56 -21.85 4.51
CA ARG A 204 -26.25 -22.72 5.46
C ARG A 204 -25.75 -22.42 6.87
N ASP A 205 -26.67 -22.15 7.77
CA ASP A 205 -26.42 -22.08 9.21
C ASP A 205 -26.81 -23.44 9.81
N PRO A 206 -25.85 -24.25 10.28
CA PRO A 206 -26.12 -25.57 10.81
C PRO A 206 -26.67 -25.55 12.25
N VAL A 207 -26.64 -24.40 12.94
CA VAL A 207 -27.05 -24.26 14.34
C VAL A 207 -28.49 -23.78 14.44
N SER A 208 -28.86 -22.77 13.65
CA SER A 208 -30.23 -22.29 13.55
C SER A 208 -30.53 -21.86 12.12
N ASP A 209 -31.52 -22.50 11.48
CA ASP A 209 -32.03 -22.08 10.19
C ASP A 209 -32.99 -20.88 10.26
N ARG A 210 -33.44 -20.52 11.47
CA ARG A 210 -34.40 -19.45 11.74
C ARG A 210 -33.70 -18.14 12.11
N THR A 211 -34.27 -17.04 11.62
CA THR A 211 -33.95 -15.69 12.08
C THR A 211 -34.98 -15.24 13.12
N ASP A 212 -34.51 -14.59 14.19
CA ASP A 212 -35.35 -13.93 15.18
C ASP A 212 -34.97 -12.45 15.22
N LYS A 213 -35.72 -11.65 14.45
CA LYS A 213 -35.47 -10.20 14.35
C LYS A 213 -35.73 -9.47 15.66
N GLU A 214 -36.62 -9.98 16.51
CA GLU A 214 -36.92 -9.37 17.81
C GLU A 214 -35.76 -9.57 18.79
N ALA A 215 -35.05 -10.70 18.67
CA ALA A 215 -33.80 -10.96 19.39
C ALA A 215 -32.53 -10.41 18.71
N GLY A 216 -32.65 -9.65 17.61
CA GLY A 216 -31.51 -9.13 16.85
C GLY A 216 -30.73 -10.19 16.07
N GLN A 217 -31.33 -11.35 15.81
CA GLN A 217 -30.75 -12.48 15.09
C GLN A 217 -31.28 -12.53 13.67
N SER A 218 -30.90 -11.58 12.82
CA SER A 218 -31.26 -11.61 11.41
C SER A 218 -30.09 -12.07 10.52
N ALA A 219 -30.38 -12.25 9.23
CA ALA A 219 -29.37 -12.53 8.22
C ALA A 219 -28.30 -11.43 8.13
N ALA A 220 -28.64 -10.19 8.47
CA ALA A 220 -27.70 -9.07 8.47
C ALA A 220 -26.65 -9.21 9.57
N GLU A 221 -27.04 -9.70 10.75
CA GLU A 221 -26.13 -10.04 11.85
C GLU A 221 -25.47 -11.42 11.66
N GLY A 222 -25.81 -12.14 10.59
CA GLY A 222 -25.16 -13.38 10.18
C GLY A 222 -25.89 -14.66 10.59
N TYR A 223 -27.07 -14.58 11.20
CA TYR A 223 -27.87 -15.73 11.63
C TYR A 223 -28.73 -16.29 10.49
N GLY A 224 -29.01 -17.60 10.56
CA GLY A 224 -29.95 -18.25 9.66
C GLY A 224 -29.34 -18.64 8.31
N SER A 225 -30.06 -19.49 7.59
CA SER A 225 -29.68 -19.88 6.23
C SER A 225 -30.17 -18.83 5.22
N VAL A 226 -29.29 -18.41 4.32
CA VAL A 226 -29.58 -17.34 3.34
C VAL A 226 -29.35 -17.86 1.93
N ILE A 227 -30.34 -17.67 1.07
CA ILE A 227 -30.19 -17.82 -0.38
C ILE A 227 -30.04 -16.42 -0.96
N GLY A 228 -28.99 -16.19 -1.72
CA GLY A 228 -28.69 -14.88 -2.29
C GLY A 228 -28.15 -14.95 -3.71
N PRO A 229 -28.27 -13.85 -4.48
CA PRO A 229 -27.62 -13.74 -5.76
C PRO A 229 -26.14 -13.40 -5.57
N LYS A 230 -25.31 -13.90 -6.49
CA LYS A 230 -23.92 -13.48 -6.67
C LYS A 230 -23.73 -13.03 -8.11
N GLN A 231 -23.06 -11.90 -8.28
CA GLN A 231 -22.75 -11.32 -9.58
C GLN A 231 -21.29 -11.56 -9.92
N HIS A 232 -21.06 -12.33 -10.99
CA HIS A 232 -19.78 -12.42 -11.69
C HIS A 232 -19.89 -11.74 -13.05
N PHE A 233 -18.77 -11.73 -13.78
CA PHE A 233 -18.70 -11.25 -15.15
C PHE A 233 -17.96 -12.24 -16.04
N THR A 234 -18.32 -12.25 -17.31
CA THR A 234 -17.53 -12.80 -18.41
C THR A 234 -17.07 -11.64 -19.28
N SER A 235 -15.95 -11.78 -19.97
CA SER A 235 -15.50 -10.77 -20.93
C SER A 235 -14.69 -11.45 -22.03
N PRO A 236 -14.80 -11.00 -23.30
CA PRO A 236 -13.97 -11.49 -24.39
C PRO A 236 -12.50 -11.06 -24.24
N GLU A 237 -12.22 -9.96 -23.54
CA GLU A 237 -10.88 -9.41 -23.41
C GLU A 237 -10.66 -8.87 -21.99
N VAL A 238 -9.73 -9.48 -21.26
CA VAL A 238 -9.24 -8.99 -19.98
C VAL A 238 -7.76 -8.74 -20.11
N LYS A 239 -7.28 -7.57 -19.67
CA LYS A 239 -5.87 -7.19 -19.74
C LYS A 239 -5.38 -6.62 -18.43
N ALA A 240 -4.17 -7.01 -18.05
CA ALA A 240 -3.40 -6.30 -17.03
C ALA A 240 -2.48 -5.29 -17.72
N TYR A 241 -2.50 -4.06 -17.23
CA TYR A 241 -1.64 -2.98 -17.70
C TYR A 241 -0.66 -2.62 -16.60
N PHE A 242 0.60 -2.44 -16.94
CA PHE A 242 1.61 -1.87 -16.07
C PHE A 242 2.37 -0.76 -16.78
N GLN A 243 2.74 0.26 -16.01
CA GLN A 243 3.55 1.38 -16.47
C GLN A 243 4.62 1.69 -15.44
N LEU A 244 5.86 1.83 -15.91
CA LEU A 244 6.96 2.43 -15.17
C LEU A 244 7.34 3.77 -15.82
N ASP A 245 7.25 4.87 -15.06
CA ASP A 245 7.63 6.22 -15.46
C ASP A 245 9.13 6.46 -15.16
N LEU A 246 9.94 6.27 -16.19
CA LEU A 246 11.41 6.35 -16.13
C LEU A 246 11.88 7.82 -16.12
N GLU A 247 11.17 8.70 -16.82
CA GLU A 247 11.41 10.15 -16.79
C GLU A 247 11.24 10.71 -15.38
N ARG A 248 10.20 10.27 -14.65
CA ARG A 248 10.00 10.65 -13.26
C ARG A 248 11.11 10.20 -12.34
N LEU A 249 11.60 8.97 -12.47
CA LEU A 249 12.73 8.50 -11.66
C LEU A 249 14.00 9.33 -11.93
N ARG A 250 14.26 9.68 -13.20
CA ARG A 250 15.39 10.55 -13.58
C ARG A 250 15.21 11.99 -13.11
N SER A 251 13.98 12.53 -13.11
CA SER A 251 13.72 13.92 -12.73
C SER A 251 14.02 14.22 -11.26
N TYR A 252 14.07 13.19 -10.40
CA TYR A 252 14.56 13.32 -9.03
C TYR A 252 16.08 13.46 -8.94
N GLY A 253 16.83 13.41 -10.04
CA GLY A 253 18.28 13.61 -10.04
C GLY A 253 19.08 12.37 -9.62
N LEU A 254 18.45 11.20 -9.63
CA LEU A 254 19.11 9.91 -9.44
C LEU A 254 20.11 9.62 -10.57
N SER A 255 21.22 8.97 -10.23
CA SER A 255 22.18 8.50 -11.22
C SER A 255 21.58 7.40 -12.09
N LYS A 256 22.12 7.24 -13.30
CA LYS A 256 21.70 6.17 -14.24
C LYS A 256 21.72 4.78 -13.58
N PRO A 257 22.76 4.35 -12.84
CA PRO A 257 22.75 3.06 -12.13
C PRO A 257 21.62 2.92 -11.10
N GLN A 258 21.27 4.00 -10.38
CA GLN A 258 20.16 3.96 -9.42
C GLN A 258 18.81 3.81 -10.12
N VAL A 259 18.60 4.52 -11.23
CA VAL A 259 17.38 4.38 -12.04
C VAL A 259 17.28 2.98 -12.65
N HIS A 260 18.39 2.42 -13.15
CA HIS A 260 18.45 1.04 -13.64
C HIS A 260 18.09 0.03 -12.55
N ALA A 261 18.61 0.18 -11.34
CA ALA A 261 18.30 -0.72 -10.24
C ALA A 261 16.82 -0.67 -9.84
N LEU A 262 16.23 0.54 -9.76
CA LEU A 262 14.78 0.71 -9.52
C LEU A 262 13.94 0.13 -10.66
N ALA A 263 14.35 0.33 -11.91
CA ALA A 263 13.65 -0.20 -13.08
C ALA A 263 13.71 -1.74 -13.13
N ALA A 264 14.87 -2.34 -12.85
CA ALA A 264 15.04 -3.78 -12.73
C ALA A 264 14.16 -4.35 -11.61
N TRP A 265 14.10 -3.69 -10.45
CA TRP A 265 13.24 -4.14 -9.36
C TRP A 265 11.75 -3.98 -9.67
N ALA A 266 11.36 -2.92 -10.38
CA ALA A 266 10.00 -2.75 -10.88
C ALA A 266 9.62 -3.85 -11.90
N ILE A 267 10.50 -4.17 -12.85
CA ILE A 267 10.34 -5.29 -13.79
C ILE A 267 10.18 -6.61 -13.03
N TYR A 268 11.02 -6.85 -12.01
CA TYR A 268 10.91 -8.02 -11.14
C TYR A 268 9.54 -8.09 -10.46
N LYS A 269 9.04 -6.99 -9.88
CA LYS A 269 7.70 -6.91 -9.28
C LYS A 269 6.60 -7.25 -10.29
N ILE A 270 6.64 -6.66 -11.49
CA ILE A 270 5.67 -6.94 -12.56
C ILE A 270 5.70 -8.43 -12.92
N ARG A 271 6.89 -8.98 -13.22
CA ARG A 271 7.06 -10.40 -13.55
C ARG A 271 6.55 -11.32 -12.45
N ARG A 272 6.83 -11.00 -11.18
CA ARG A 272 6.33 -11.74 -10.03
C ARG A 272 4.81 -11.70 -9.95
N VAL A 273 4.18 -10.54 -10.16
CA VAL A 273 2.71 -10.45 -10.22
C VAL A 273 2.13 -11.30 -11.34
N LEU A 274 2.78 -11.33 -12.51
CA LEU A 274 2.32 -12.13 -13.66
C LEU A 274 2.50 -13.65 -13.47
N THR A 275 3.42 -14.09 -12.62
CA THR A 275 3.82 -15.52 -12.54
C THR A 275 3.55 -16.17 -11.18
N ALA A 276 3.45 -15.40 -10.10
CA ALA A 276 3.23 -15.94 -8.77
C ALA A 276 1.81 -16.48 -8.63
N SER A 277 1.68 -17.64 -8.00
CA SER A 277 0.38 -18.20 -7.63
C SER A 277 -0.25 -17.38 -6.50
N ARG A 278 0.49 -17.19 -5.40
CA ARG A 278 0.03 -16.41 -4.25
C ARG A 278 0.28 -14.92 -4.47
N ASP A 279 -0.71 -14.08 -4.18
CA ASP A 279 -0.69 -12.61 -4.31
C ASP A 279 -0.44 -12.08 -5.75
N GLY A 280 -0.33 -12.97 -6.73
CA GLY A 280 -0.22 -12.67 -8.16
C GLY A 280 -1.57 -12.75 -8.89
N ILE A 281 -1.52 -12.64 -10.21
CA ILE A 281 -2.71 -12.64 -11.08
C ILE A 281 -3.43 -14.00 -11.11
N ALA A 282 -2.70 -15.08 -10.85
CA ALA A 282 -3.28 -16.42 -10.76
C ALA A 282 -4.24 -16.60 -9.58
N ASP A 283 -4.16 -15.74 -8.55
CA ASP A 283 -5.04 -15.79 -7.37
C ASP A 283 -5.31 -14.38 -6.83
N LEU A 284 -6.09 -13.58 -7.57
CA LEU A 284 -6.46 -12.24 -7.12
C LEU A 284 -7.44 -12.31 -5.94
N ARG A 285 -8.31 -13.33 -5.94
CA ARG A 285 -9.32 -13.68 -4.93
C ARG A 285 -9.93 -15.04 -5.31
N THR A 286 -10.69 -15.64 -4.39
CA THR A 286 -11.28 -16.99 -4.52
C THR A 286 -11.88 -17.30 -5.91
N GLU A 287 -12.63 -16.37 -6.50
CA GLU A 287 -13.30 -16.56 -7.79
C GLU A 287 -12.78 -15.59 -8.88
N CYS A 288 -11.53 -15.15 -8.78
CA CYS A 288 -10.87 -14.34 -9.80
C CYS A 288 -9.44 -14.85 -9.98
N LYS A 289 -9.31 -15.81 -10.88
CA LYS A 289 -8.07 -16.52 -11.18
C LYS A 289 -7.83 -16.41 -12.67
N PHE A 290 -6.66 -15.91 -13.05
CA PHE A 290 -6.30 -15.72 -14.44
C PHE A 290 -5.00 -16.43 -14.80
N GLU A 291 -4.94 -16.93 -16.02
CA GLU A 291 -3.73 -17.35 -16.69
C GLU A 291 -3.25 -16.22 -17.59
N VAL A 292 -1.94 -15.97 -17.58
CA VAL A 292 -1.32 -14.95 -18.42
C VAL A 292 -1.14 -15.49 -19.83
N GLY A 293 -1.67 -14.76 -20.81
CA GLY A 293 -1.54 -15.01 -22.23
C GLY A 293 -0.39 -14.21 -22.86
N ASN A 294 -0.65 -13.57 -23.99
CA ASN A 294 0.37 -12.80 -24.69
C ASN A 294 0.80 -11.58 -23.88
N LEU A 295 2.10 -11.29 -23.93
CA LEU A 295 2.69 -10.07 -23.39
C LEU A 295 3.10 -9.14 -24.55
N VAL A 296 2.69 -7.87 -24.45
CA VAL A 296 3.18 -6.79 -25.32
C VAL A 296 3.90 -5.80 -24.44
N VAL A 297 5.19 -5.56 -24.72
CA VAL A 297 6.02 -4.67 -23.91
C VAL A 297 6.72 -3.67 -24.79
N LYS A 298 6.57 -2.39 -24.44
CA LYS A 298 7.05 -1.27 -25.24
C LYS A 298 7.75 -0.22 -24.39
N THR A 299 8.86 0.32 -24.88
CA THR A 299 9.39 1.59 -24.40
C THR A 299 8.77 2.73 -25.18
N ILE A 300 8.44 3.82 -24.49
CA ILE A 300 7.80 5.01 -25.06
C ILE A 300 8.75 6.19 -24.91
N HIS A 301 8.98 6.91 -26.00
CA HIS A 301 9.81 8.12 -26.06
C HIS A 301 8.90 9.32 -26.36
N ASN A 302 8.57 10.12 -25.34
CA ASN A 302 7.62 11.23 -25.47
C ASN A 302 8.19 12.40 -26.31
N ASP A 303 9.51 12.55 -26.33
CA ASP A 303 10.24 13.58 -27.07
C ASP A 303 10.07 13.47 -28.59
N ASN A 304 9.97 12.25 -29.11
CA ASN A 304 9.86 11.97 -30.55
C ASN A 304 8.65 11.09 -30.92
N GLY A 305 7.84 10.67 -29.94
CA GLY A 305 6.66 9.84 -30.12
C GLY A 305 6.93 8.36 -30.43
N THR A 306 8.19 7.93 -30.47
CA THR A 306 8.56 6.57 -30.87
C THR A 306 8.16 5.55 -29.80
N LYS A 307 7.71 4.38 -30.28
CA LYS A 307 7.43 3.21 -29.45
C LYS A 307 8.29 2.05 -29.94
N ASN A 308 9.20 1.57 -29.11
CA ASN A 308 10.06 0.44 -29.47
C ASN A 308 9.62 -0.80 -28.71
N ASP A 309 9.67 -1.95 -29.38
CA ASP A 309 9.43 -3.22 -28.70
C ASP A 309 10.55 -3.49 -27.69
N PHE A 310 10.17 -4.04 -26.55
CA PHE A 310 11.11 -4.38 -25.48
C PHE A 310 10.80 -5.77 -24.98
N THR A 311 11.83 -6.56 -24.68
CA THR A 311 11.64 -7.88 -24.07
C THR A 311 11.66 -7.71 -22.57
N LEU A 312 10.54 -8.01 -21.90
CA LEU A 312 10.52 -8.00 -20.44
C LEU A 312 11.50 -9.08 -19.94
N PRO A 313 12.49 -8.76 -19.09
CA PRO A 313 13.41 -9.76 -18.55
C PRO A 313 12.69 -10.85 -17.75
N GLU A 314 13.16 -12.09 -17.81
CA GLU A 314 12.65 -13.20 -16.99
C GLU A 314 13.17 -13.13 -15.54
N LEU A 315 12.57 -13.89 -14.63
CA LEU A 315 12.95 -13.97 -13.20
C LEU A 315 14.26 -14.76 -12.95
N GLY A 316 15.29 -14.51 -13.77
CA GLY A 316 16.60 -15.13 -13.67
C GLY A 316 17.62 -14.30 -12.87
N ASP A 317 18.81 -14.88 -12.69
CA ASP A 317 19.88 -14.28 -11.89
C ASP A 317 20.37 -12.94 -12.45
N ASP A 318 20.35 -12.75 -13.77
CA ASP A 318 20.74 -11.49 -14.41
C ASP A 318 19.79 -10.33 -13.98
N LEU A 319 18.47 -10.58 -13.86
CA LEU A 319 17.52 -9.59 -13.36
C LEU A 319 17.71 -9.31 -11.87
N LYS A 320 17.94 -10.37 -11.07
CA LYS A 320 18.20 -10.26 -9.63
C LYS A 320 19.48 -9.48 -9.33
N ALA A 321 20.53 -9.70 -10.13
CA ALA A 321 21.78 -8.97 -10.04
C ALA A 321 21.61 -7.48 -10.38
N ALA A 322 20.73 -7.15 -11.33
CA ALA A 322 20.51 -5.78 -11.80
C ALA A 322 19.92 -4.83 -10.75
N PHE A 323 19.24 -5.35 -9.71
CA PHE A 323 18.75 -4.53 -8.58
C PHE A 323 19.51 -4.78 -7.27
N SER A 324 20.62 -5.53 -7.30
CA SER A 324 21.39 -5.87 -6.10
C SER A 324 21.97 -4.65 -5.38
N SER A 325 22.22 -3.56 -6.10
CA SER A 325 22.68 -2.28 -5.54
C SER A 325 21.65 -1.57 -4.65
N LEU A 326 20.38 -2.00 -4.67
CA LEU A 326 19.37 -1.53 -3.71
C LEU A 326 19.52 -2.17 -2.33
N LYS A 327 20.34 -3.21 -2.20
CA LYS A 327 20.51 -3.95 -0.94
C LYS A 327 21.55 -3.24 -0.07
N SER A 328 21.13 -2.75 1.10
CA SER A 328 21.99 -2.04 2.07
C SER A 328 22.04 -2.73 3.44
N SER A 329 21.34 -3.86 3.63
CA SER A 329 21.35 -4.74 4.81
C SER A 329 20.82 -4.17 6.14
N SER A 330 20.48 -2.88 6.23
CA SER A 330 19.93 -2.30 7.47
C SER A 330 18.42 -2.08 7.37
N VAL A 331 17.65 -2.87 8.11
CA VAL A 331 16.23 -2.59 8.39
C VAL A 331 16.19 -1.62 9.57
N LEU A 332 15.61 -0.44 9.37
CA LEU A 332 15.40 0.50 10.48
C LEU A 332 14.21 0.07 11.31
N GLU A 333 14.34 0.18 12.62
CA GLU A 333 13.26 -0.08 13.55
C GLU A 333 12.75 1.21 14.18
N VAL A 334 11.43 1.28 14.32
CA VAL A 334 10.73 2.32 15.07
C VAL A 334 9.80 1.65 16.07
N ARG A 335 9.59 2.28 17.23
CA ARG A 335 8.70 1.74 18.25
C ARG A 335 7.37 2.48 18.24
N TRP A 336 6.29 1.75 18.01
CA TRP A 336 4.94 2.28 18.11
C TRP A 336 4.27 1.75 19.37
N VAL A 337 3.69 2.65 20.15
CA VAL A 337 2.89 2.31 21.32
C VAL A 337 1.57 3.08 21.22
N PRO A 338 0.41 2.44 21.42
CA PRO A 338 -0.86 3.15 21.40
C PRO A 338 -0.84 4.25 22.45
N ASN A 339 -1.17 5.48 22.07
CA ASN A 339 -1.48 6.51 23.04
C ASN A 339 -2.87 6.20 23.62
N ILE A 340 -2.93 5.66 24.82
CA ILE A 340 -4.19 5.40 25.52
C ILE A 340 -4.59 6.67 26.27
N GLU A 341 -5.73 7.25 25.89
CA GLU A 341 -6.32 8.40 26.56
C GLU A 341 -7.46 7.95 27.49
N GLY A 342 -7.23 8.05 28.80
CA GLY A 342 -8.28 7.92 29.81
C GLY A 342 -8.89 9.29 30.08
N LYS A 343 -10.19 9.47 29.85
CA LYS A 343 -10.89 10.75 30.01
C LYS A 343 -12.01 10.65 31.03
N ALA A 344 -11.95 11.47 32.07
CA ALA A 344 -12.99 11.57 33.09
C ALA A 344 -13.46 13.02 33.25
N GLU A 345 -14.76 13.22 33.44
CA GLU A 345 -15.32 14.54 33.76
C GLU A 345 -14.91 14.93 35.19
N ILE A 346 -14.44 16.16 35.36
CA ILE A 346 -14.10 16.73 36.67
C ILE A 346 -15.39 17.30 37.27
N PRO A 347 -15.81 16.86 38.47
CA PRO A 347 -16.97 17.42 39.15
C PRO A 347 -16.84 18.93 39.39
N GLU A 348 -17.96 19.66 39.32
CA GLU A 348 -17.98 21.14 39.46
C GLU A 348 -17.39 21.65 40.78
N ASN A 349 -17.40 20.83 41.83
CA ASN A 349 -16.89 21.17 43.16
C ASN A 349 -15.37 20.95 43.33
N VAL A 350 -14.67 20.46 42.31
CA VAL A 350 -13.22 20.20 42.36
C VAL A 350 -12.47 21.34 41.69
N GLN A 351 -11.56 22.00 42.41
CA GLN A 351 -10.67 23.02 41.85
C GLN A 351 -9.48 22.36 41.12
N GLU A 352 -9.07 22.90 39.98
CA GLU A 352 -7.99 22.31 39.16
C GLU A 352 -6.67 22.16 39.92
N ASP A 353 -6.34 23.20 40.68
CA ASP A 353 -5.16 23.36 41.51
C ASP A 353 -5.16 22.42 42.74
N SER A 354 -6.30 21.79 43.04
CA SER A 354 -6.41 20.73 44.06
C SER A 354 -6.09 19.33 43.53
N ILE A 355 -6.01 19.15 42.21
CA ILE A 355 -5.72 17.85 41.59
C ILE A 355 -4.21 17.59 41.65
N GLN A 356 -3.80 16.71 42.55
CA GLN A 356 -2.41 16.28 42.69
C GLN A 356 -2.01 15.39 41.51
N ARG A 357 -0.98 15.81 40.76
CA ARG A 357 -0.47 15.12 39.56
C ARG A 357 0.97 14.64 39.73
N THR A 358 1.43 14.52 40.98
CA THR A 358 2.82 14.21 41.31
C THR A 358 3.30 12.98 40.56
N SER A 359 4.39 13.12 39.79
CA SER A 359 5.00 12.08 38.96
C SER A 359 4.26 11.70 37.66
N PHE A 360 3.12 12.33 37.37
CA PHE A 360 2.33 12.11 36.14
C PHE A 360 2.04 13.42 35.39
N GLU A 361 2.77 14.50 35.69
CA GLU A 361 2.51 15.83 35.12
C GLU A 361 2.68 15.84 33.59
N SER A 362 3.64 15.09 33.05
CA SER A 362 3.86 14.93 31.60
C SER A 362 2.86 13.97 30.93
N LYS A 363 2.11 13.21 31.73
CA LYS A 363 1.15 12.19 31.30
C LYS A 363 -0.30 12.58 31.63
N THR A 364 -0.56 13.82 32.02
CA THR A 364 -1.91 14.28 32.36
C THR A 364 -2.18 15.69 31.88
N ARG A 365 -3.42 15.99 31.48
CA ARG A 365 -3.86 17.36 31.18
C ARG A 365 -5.31 17.57 31.58
N ILE A 366 -5.68 18.84 31.76
CA ILE A 366 -7.08 19.24 31.91
C ILE A 366 -7.51 19.88 30.58
N GLU A 367 -8.63 19.43 30.03
CA GLU A 367 -9.16 19.97 28.78
C GLU A 367 -10.63 20.39 28.91
N ALA A 368 -10.97 21.49 28.24
CA ALA A 368 -12.36 21.89 28.03
C ALA A 368 -12.91 21.22 26.75
N PRO A 369 -14.23 20.94 26.68
CA PRO A 369 -14.87 20.40 25.50
C PRO A 369 -14.67 21.35 24.31
N LYS A 370 -14.30 20.78 23.15
CA LYS A 370 -14.16 21.55 21.91
C LYS A 370 -15.51 22.21 21.57
N PRO A 371 -15.55 23.52 21.28
CA PRO A 371 -16.80 24.20 20.95
C PRO A 371 -17.40 23.61 19.68
N LYS A 372 -18.61 23.04 19.79
CA LYS A 372 -19.39 22.61 18.61
C LYS A 372 -20.12 23.81 18.03
N LYS A 373 -19.85 24.12 16.76
CA LYS A 373 -20.45 25.24 16.02
C LYS A 373 -21.99 25.21 16.18
N GLY A 374 -22.57 26.24 16.78
CA GLY A 374 -24.02 26.37 16.97
C GLY A 374 -24.61 25.81 18.28
N LYS A 375 -23.82 25.34 19.25
CA LYS A 375 -24.29 24.95 20.60
C LYS A 375 -23.79 25.90 21.68
N LYS A 376 -24.56 26.05 22.77
CA LYS A 376 -24.15 26.77 24.00
C LYS A 376 -22.82 26.22 24.50
N GLU A 377 -22.00 27.11 25.05
CA GLU A 377 -20.70 26.82 25.62
C GLU A 377 -20.83 25.76 26.73
N ASP A 378 -20.12 24.65 26.56
CA ASP A 378 -20.12 23.53 27.50
C ASP A 378 -19.03 23.80 28.55
N LYS A 379 -19.44 24.02 29.80
CA LYS A 379 -18.55 24.42 30.90
C LYS A 379 -17.85 23.25 31.60
N ARG A 380 -18.15 22.01 31.18
CA ARG A 380 -17.55 20.81 31.77
C ARG A 380 -16.04 20.82 31.56
N LYS A 381 -15.31 20.23 32.48
CA LYS A 381 -13.86 20.07 32.39
C LYS A 381 -13.54 18.59 32.45
N PHE A 382 -12.52 18.18 31.74
CA PHE A 382 -12.12 16.78 31.71
C PHE A 382 -10.67 16.64 32.14
N PHE A 383 -10.44 15.67 33.02
CA PHE A 383 -9.11 15.18 33.33
C PHE A 383 -8.77 14.09 32.33
N VAL A 384 -7.63 14.26 31.65
CA VAL A 384 -7.13 13.29 30.68
C VAL A 384 -5.81 12.76 31.19
N ILE A 385 -5.68 11.44 31.19
CA ILE A 385 -4.45 10.71 31.45
C ILE A 385 -4.01 10.06 30.13
N PHE A 386 -2.73 10.20 29.81
CA PHE A 386 -2.08 9.59 28.67
C PHE A 386 -1.17 8.48 29.17
N GLY A 387 -1.30 7.30 28.58
CA GLY A 387 -0.49 6.14 28.88
C GLY A 387 0.00 5.45 27.62
N GLU A 388 1.07 4.70 27.82
CA GLU A 388 1.51 3.62 26.94
C GLU A 388 0.78 2.32 27.33
#